data_AF-A0A382LGI3-F1
#
_entry.id   AF-A0A382LGI3-F1
#
_cell.length_a   1.000
_cell.length_b   1.000
_cell.length_c   1.000
_cell.angle_alpha   90.00
_cell.angle_beta   90.00
_cell.angle_gamma   90.00
#
_symmetry.space_group_name_H-M   'P 1'
#
loop_
_entity.id
_entity.type
_entity.pdbx_description
1 polymer ?
#
loop_
_entity_poly.entity_id
_entity_poly.type
_entity_poly.pdbx_seq_one_letter_code
_entity_poly.pdbx_strand_id
1 'polypeptide(L)'
;MMAGAYVGMGILLIFAVGQNVDPSSRSLVMGVSFGIALTLVVFAGSELFTGHTMYMTIGWLTGNIRSLDMLRAWGTTWAGNLIGSALLGILFVLGGGGAVLQEGGQDLIHAVATKKMSAPAVELFVRAMLCNWLVCLAIWGAARTT
;
A
#
# COMPACT_ATOMS: atom_id res chain seq x y z
N MET A 1 -7.55 10.14 -0.97
CA MET A 1 -7.94 9.37 -2.18
C MET A 1 -6.72 9.05 -3.04
N MET A 2 -5.97 10.04 -3.51
CA MET A 2 -4.80 9.83 -4.38
C MET A 2 -3.81 8.76 -3.88
N ALA A 3 -3.34 8.84 -2.63
CA ALA A 3 -2.36 7.88 -2.10
C ALA A 3 -2.84 6.41 -2.17
N GLY A 4 -4.12 6.16 -1.87
CA GLY A 4 -4.70 4.81 -1.98
C GLY A 4 -4.71 4.29 -3.41
N ALA A 5 -5.08 5.13 -4.37
CA ALA A 5 -5.00 4.80 -5.79
C ALA A 5 -3.54 4.60 -6.25
N TYR A 6 -2.60 5.42 -5.80
CA TYR A 6 -1.18 5.30 -6.19
C TYR A 6 -0.56 4.00 -5.70
N VAL A 7 -0.82 3.64 -4.44
CA VAL A 7 -0.42 2.33 -3.90
C VAL A 7 -1.14 1.19 -4.64
N GLY A 8 -2.42 1.37 -4.93
CA GLY A 8 -3.20 0.40 -5.70
C GLY A 8 -2.67 0.17 -7.12
N MET A 9 -2.16 1.19 -7.82
CA MET A 9 -1.52 1.02 -9.12
C MET A 9 -0.25 0.16 -9.02
N GLY A 10 0.54 0.36 -7.96
CA GLY A 10 1.68 -0.52 -7.68
C GLY A 10 1.25 -1.96 -7.41
N ILE A 11 0.13 -2.17 -6.70
CA ILE A 11 -0.46 -3.51 -6.50
C ILE A 11 -0.86 -4.12 -7.85
N LEU A 12 -1.60 -3.41 -8.70
CA LEU A 12 -2.01 -3.91 -10.01
C LEU A 12 -0.81 -4.31 -10.86
N LEU A 13 0.26 -3.50 -10.87
CA LEU A 13 1.51 -3.81 -11.57
C LEU A 13 2.15 -5.10 -11.07
N ILE A 14 2.37 -5.25 -9.75
CA ILE A 14 3.07 -6.42 -9.23
C ILE A 14 2.26 -7.71 -9.42
N PHE A 15 0.93 -7.65 -9.40
CA PHE A 15 0.10 -8.81 -9.69
C PHE A 15 0.10 -9.17 -11.18
N ALA A 16 0.00 -8.18 -12.06
CA ALA A 16 0.07 -8.37 -13.51
C ALA A 16 1.41 -8.98 -13.96
N VAL A 17 2.52 -8.56 -13.34
CA VAL A 17 3.84 -9.15 -13.58
C VAL A 17 3.96 -10.50 -12.88
N GLY A 18 3.60 -10.58 -11.59
CA GLY A 18 3.85 -11.74 -10.73
C GLY A 18 3.13 -13.01 -11.16
N GLN A 19 1.95 -12.91 -11.77
CA GLN A 19 1.20 -14.06 -12.28
C GLN A 19 1.93 -14.78 -13.43
N ASN A 20 2.76 -14.07 -14.19
CA ASN A 20 3.52 -14.61 -15.33
C ASN A 20 4.92 -15.08 -14.95
N VAL A 21 5.30 -14.96 -13.68
CA VAL A 21 6.63 -15.30 -13.16
C VAL A 21 6.58 -16.63 -12.42
N ASP A 22 7.65 -17.42 -12.55
CA ASP A 22 7.84 -18.66 -11.82
C ASP A 22 7.68 -18.45 -10.29
N PRO A 23 6.96 -19.32 -9.57
CA PRO A 23 6.73 -19.16 -8.14
C PRO A 23 7.99 -18.95 -7.28
N SER A 24 9.14 -19.51 -7.67
CA SER A 24 10.41 -19.39 -6.93
C SER A 24 11.01 -17.98 -6.96
N SER A 25 10.78 -17.23 -8.04
CA SER A 25 11.32 -15.87 -8.24
C SER A 25 10.26 -14.77 -8.10
N ARG A 26 8.98 -15.15 -8.03
CA ARG A 26 7.83 -14.24 -7.98
C ARG A 26 7.94 -13.17 -6.90
N SER A 27 8.29 -13.54 -5.67
CA SER A 27 8.41 -12.57 -4.56
C SER A 27 9.50 -11.53 -4.81
N LEU A 28 10.61 -11.92 -5.44
CA LEU A 28 11.69 -11.00 -5.79
C LEU A 28 11.23 -10.01 -6.87
N VAL A 29 10.63 -10.53 -7.96
CA VAL A 29 10.18 -9.70 -9.08
C VAL A 29 9.07 -8.73 -8.66
N MET A 30 8.08 -9.21 -7.89
CA MET A 30 7.03 -8.36 -7.33
C MET A 30 7.62 -7.29 -6.39
N GLY A 31 8.59 -7.66 -5.55
CA GLY A 31 9.22 -6.73 -4.61
C GLY A 31 9.97 -5.59 -5.32
N VAL A 32 10.80 -5.91 -6.32
CA VAL A 32 11.55 -4.91 -7.11
C VAL A 32 10.60 -3.99 -7.89
N SER A 33 9.49 -4.52 -8.39
CA SER A 33 8.52 -3.76 -9.18
C SER A 33 7.59 -2.87 -8.33
N PHE A 34 7.51 -3.09 -7.01
CA PHE A 34 6.59 -2.37 -6.14
C PHE A 34 7.02 -0.92 -5.83
N GLY A 35 8.27 -0.55 -6.13
CA GLY A 35 8.83 0.77 -5.79
C GLY A 35 8.01 1.96 -6.29
N ILE A 36 7.28 1.80 -7.40
CA ILE A 36 6.42 2.86 -7.97
C ILE A 36 5.32 3.32 -7.00
N ALA A 37 4.81 2.44 -6.14
CA ALA A 37 3.72 2.74 -5.21
C ALA A 37 4.10 3.89 -4.28
N LEU A 38 5.21 3.75 -3.56
CA LEU A 38 5.67 4.78 -2.62
C LEU A 38 6.31 5.97 -3.34
N THR A 39 6.93 5.75 -4.50
CA THR A 39 7.47 6.83 -5.33
C THR A 39 6.38 7.83 -5.71
N LEU A 40 5.24 7.36 -6.22
CA LEU A 40 4.11 8.23 -6.55
C LEU A 40 3.57 8.96 -5.32
N VAL A 41 3.46 8.26 -4.19
CA VAL A 41 2.98 8.88 -2.95
C VAL A 41 3.85 10.06 -2.52
N VAL A 42 5.18 9.85 -2.52
CA VAL A 42 6.15 10.83 -2.02
C VAL A 42 6.38 11.95 -3.02
N PHE A 43 6.65 11.63 -4.29
CA PHE A 43 7.09 12.61 -5.28
C PHE A 43 5.93 13.32 -6.00
N ALA A 44 4.80 12.64 -6.23
CA ALA A 44 3.62 13.32 -6.78
C ALA A 44 2.82 14.08 -5.71
N GLY A 45 3.11 13.83 -4.42
CA GLY A 45 2.52 14.52 -3.28
C GLY A 45 1.12 14.01 -2.93
N SER A 46 1.02 13.05 -2.00
CA SER A 46 -0.27 12.59 -1.50
C SER A 46 -0.23 12.10 -0.05
N GLU A 47 -1.38 12.17 0.61
CA GLU A 47 -1.55 11.83 2.03
C GLU A 47 -1.76 10.32 2.23
N LEU A 48 -0.72 9.64 2.69
CA LEU A 48 -0.71 8.19 2.96
C LEU A 48 -0.84 7.91 4.46
N PHE A 49 -1.84 7.10 4.84
CA PHE A 49 -2.14 6.76 6.23
C PHE A 49 -0.94 6.16 6.98
N THR A 50 -0.23 5.21 6.36
CA THR A 50 0.93 4.55 6.96
C THR A 50 2.05 5.55 7.28
N GLY A 51 2.33 6.51 6.40
CA GLY A 51 3.25 7.62 6.69
C GLY A 51 2.73 8.55 7.80
N HIS A 52 1.44 8.83 7.82
CA HIS A 52 0.79 9.63 8.87
C HIS A 52 0.88 9.03 10.26
N THR A 53 0.95 7.70 10.39
CA THR A 53 1.21 7.09 11.71
C THR A 53 2.53 7.58 12.30
N MET A 54 3.59 7.71 11.48
CA MET A 54 4.87 8.25 11.94
C MET A 54 4.81 9.76 12.19
N TYR A 55 4.41 10.55 11.18
CA TYR A 55 4.46 12.02 11.28
C TYR A 55 3.58 12.57 12.40
N MET A 56 2.36 12.06 12.55
CA MET A 56 1.45 12.53 13.60
C MET A 56 1.90 12.07 14.98
N THR A 57 2.45 10.86 15.12
CA THR A 57 3.03 10.42 16.41
C THR A 57 4.22 11.28 16.80
N ILE A 58 5.12 11.62 15.86
CA ILE A 58 6.23 12.55 16.14
C ILE A 58 5.69 13.91 16.57
N GLY A 59 4.75 14.48 15.81
CA GLY A 59 4.15 15.77 16.14
C GLY A 59 3.44 15.78 17.50
N TRP A 60 2.82 14.66 17.88
CA TRP A 60 2.19 14.50 19.18
C TRP A 60 3.22 14.41 20.31
N LEU A 61 4.27 13.60 20.14
CA LEU A 61 5.35 13.45 21.12
C LEU A 61 6.16 14.74 21.31
N THR A 62 6.29 15.57 20.28
CA THR A 62 6.95 16.87 20.37
C THR A 62 6.03 18.00 20.84
N GLY A 63 4.77 17.71 21.17
CA GLY A 63 3.80 18.70 21.65
C GLY A 63 3.28 19.68 20.60
N ASN A 64 3.48 19.40 19.31
CA ASN A 64 3.05 20.26 18.21
C ASN A 64 1.58 20.04 17.82
N ILE A 65 0.99 18.89 18.14
CA ILE A 65 -0.43 18.58 17.88
C ILE A 65 -1.09 17.92 19.09
N ARG A 66 -2.42 18.05 19.19
CA ARG A 66 -3.20 17.36 20.23
C ARG A 66 -3.55 15.94 19.78
N SER A 67 -3.84 15.06 20.74
CA SER A 67 -4.26 13.69 20.47
C SER A 67 -5.49 13.61 19.55
N LEU A 68 -6.41 14.57 19.66
CA LEU A 68 -7.59 14.64 18.81
C LEU A 68 -7.25 14.95 17.34
N ASP A 69 -6.26 15.82 17.12
CA ASP A 69 -5.83 16.17 15.77
C ASP A 69 -5.16 14.96 15.09
N MET A 70 -4.34 14.21 15.85
CA MET A 70 -3.75 12.93 15.42
C MET A 70 -4.82 11.89 15.04
N LEU A 71 -5.79 11.62 15.92
CA LEU A 71 -6.85 10.63 15.68
C LEU A 71 -7.73 11.02 14.48
N ARG A 72 -8.04 12.32 14.33
CA ARG A 72 -8.76 12.83 13.15
C ARG A 72 -7.96 12.62 11.87
N ALA A 73 -6.68 12.98 11.87
CA ALA A 73 -5.81 12.79 10.71
C ALA A 73 -5.69 11.32 10.32
N TRP A 74 -5.57 10.41 11.29
CA TRP A 74 -5.55 8.97 11.06
C TRP A 74 -6.86 8.46 10.45
N GLY A 75 -8.00 8.82 11.04
CA GLY A 75 -9.31 8.42 10.53
C GLY A 75 -9.57 8.91 9.11
N THR A 76 -9.29 10.20 8.84
CA THR A 76 -9.54 10.80 7.52
C THR A 76 -8.61 10.26 6.44
N THR A 77 -7.32 10.09 6.73
CA THR A 77 -6.38 9.54 5.75
C THR A 77 -6.62 8.06 5.48
N TRP A 78 -6.95 7.27 6.49
CA TRP A 78 -7.31 5.87 6.30
C TRP A 78 -8.55 5.73 5.42
N ALA A 79 -9.63 6.46 5.74
CA ALA A 79 -10.86 6.43 4.94
C ALA A 79 -10.62 6.94 3.51
N GLY A 80 -9.87 8.03 3.36
CA GLY A 80 -9.52 8.58 2.06
C GLY A 80 -8.65 7.63 1.24
N ASN A 81 -7.76 6.85 1.86
CA ASN A 81 -6.95 5.84 1.18
C ASN A 81 -7.82 4.67 0.74
N LEU A 82 -8.70 4.17 1.61
CA LEU A 82 -9.65 3.10 1.29
C LEU A 82 -10.54 3.47 0.07
N ILE A 83 -11.13 4.67 0.07
CA ILE A 83 -11.96 5.16 -1.04
C ILE A 83 -11.15 5.21 -2.34
N GLY A 84 -9.91 5.69 -2.28
CA GLY A 84 -9.02 5.74 -3.45
C GLY A 84 -8.71 4.36 -4.02
N SER A 85 -8.37 3.41 -3.16
CA SER A 85 -8.09 2.03 -3.55
C SER A 85 -9.32 1.34 -4.15
N ALA A 86 -10.50 1.53 -3.54
CA ALA A 86 -11.76 0.98 -4.03
C ALA A 86 -12.15 1.56 -5.40
N LEU A 87 -12.05 2.89 -5.55
CA LEU A 87 -12.33 3.55 -6.83
C LEU A 87 -11.41 3.05 -7.93
N LEU A 88 -10.11 2.92 -7.67
CA LEU A 88 -9.17 2.37 -8.64
C LEU A 88 -9.53 0.93 -9.02
N GLY A 89 -9.85 0.07 -8.05
CA GLY A 89 -10.27 -1.30 -8.32
C GLY A 89 -11.50 -1.37 -9.21
N ILE A 90 -12.50 -0.52 -8.96
CA ILE A 90 -13.70 -0.42 -9.80
C ILE A 90 -13.33 0.02 -11.22
N LEU A 91 -12.55 1.10 -11.37
CA LEU A 91 -12.12 1.61 -12.68
C LEU A 91 -11.31 0.57 -13.45
N PHE A 92 -10.45 -0.19 -12.76
CA PHE A 92 -9.64 -1.24 -13.38
C PHE A 92 -10.51 -2.37 -13.95
N VAL A 93 -11.53 -2.82 -13.21
CA VAL A 93 -12.47 -3.85 -13.69
C VAL A 93 -13.34 -3.31 -14.82
N LEU A 94 -13.89 -2.10 -14.70
CA LEU A 94 -14.69 -1.47 -15.75
C LEU A 94 -13.89 -1.24 -17.04
N GLY A 95 -12.58 -0.96 -16.91
CA GLY A 95 -11.65 -0.84 -18.03
C GLY A 95 -11.22 -2.18 -18.64
N GLY A 96 -11.78 -3.32 -18.21
CA GLY A 96 -11.42 -4.65 -18.71
C GLY A 96 -10.15 -5.25 -18.11
N GLY A 97 -9.52 -4.57 -17.15
CA GLY A 97 -8.29 -5.03 -16.48
C GLY A 97 -8.46 -6.34 -15.69
N GLY A 98 -9.69 -6.71 -15.33
CA GLY A 98 -9.98 -8.01 -14.72
C GLY A 98 -9.48 -9.18 -15.57
N ALA A 99 -9.58 -9.08 -16.90
CA ALA A 99 -9.05 -10.09 -17.82
C ALA A 99 -7.51 -10.17 -17.74
N VAL A 100 -6.84 -9.02 -17.62
CA VAL A 100 -5.37 -8.94 -17.50
C VAL A 100 -4.87 -9.71 -16.28
N LEU A 101 -5.61 -9.69 -15.16
CA LEU A 101 -5.24 -10.42 -13.94
C LEU A 101 -5.69 -11.90 -13.91
N GLN A 102 -6.33 -12.38 -14.98
CA GLN A 102 -6.77 -13.76 -15.14
C GLN A 102 -6.16 -14.43 -16.39
N GLU A 103 -5.37 -13.70 -17.17
CA GLU A 103 -4.67 -14.25 -18.35
C GLU A 103 -3.81 -15.46 -17.96
N GLY A 104 -3.89 -16.53 -18.75
CA GLY A 104 -3.18 -17.79 -18.48
C GLY A 104 -3.81 -18.70 -17.43
N GLY A 105 -5.03 -18.39 -16.94
CA GLY A 105 -5.78 -19.24 -16.01
C GLY A 105 -5.24 -19.24 -14.59
N GLN A 106 -4.31 -18.33 -14.27
CA GLN A 106 -3.75 -18.17 -12.94
C GLN A 106 -4.53 -17.14 -12.15
N ASP A 107 -5.12 -17.58 -11.04
CA ASP A 107 -5.85 -16.71 -10.13
C ASP A 107 -4.99 -16.28 -8.94
N LEU A 108 -3.88 -15.61 -9.24
CA LEU A 108 -2.92 -15.21 -8.22
C LEU A 108 -3.53 -14.20 -7.23
N ILE A 109 -4.33 -13.25 -7.73
CA ILE A 109 -4.91 -12.21 -6.89
C ILE A 109 -5.96 -12.77 -5.92
N HIS A 110 -6.85 -13.67 -6.34
CA HIS A 110 -7.81 -14.27 -5.41
C HIS A 110 -7.13 -15.27 -4.46
N ALA A 111 -6.10 -16.00 -4.91
CA ALA A 111 -5.32 -16.88 -4.03
C ALA A 111 -4.61 -16.11 -2.91
N VAL A 112 -3.94 -15.00 -3.25
CA VAL A 112 -3.25 -14.14 -2.27
C VAL A 112 -4.26 -13.44 -1.36
N ALA A 113 -5.38 -12.96 -1.90
CA ALA A 113 -6.45 -12.35 -1.10
C ALA A 113 -7.00 -13.34 -0.07
N THR A 114 -7.36 -14.55 -0.50
CA THR A 114 -7.85 -15.62 0.38
C THR A 114 -6.85 -15.92 1.50
N LYS A 115 -5.57 -16.11 1.15
CA LYS A 115 -4.50 -16.37 2.13
C LYS A 115 -4.36 -15.25 3.16
N LYS A 116 -4.48 -13.99 2.75
CA LYS A 116 -4.40 -12.83 3.65
C LYS A 116 -5.62 -12.73 4.56
N MET A 117 -6.81 -13.01 4.02
CA MET A 117 -8.06 -12.96 4.77
C MET A 117 -8.20 -14.10 5.80
N SER A 118 -7.55 -15.24 5.56
CA SER A 118 -7.58 -16.40 6.46
C SER A 118 -6.40 -16.49 7.42
N ALA A 119 -5.47 -15.52 7.41
CA ALA A 119 -4.27 -15.58 8.24
C ALA A 119 -4.58 -15.24 9.72
N PRO A 120 -3.86 -15.85 10.69
CA PRO A 120 -4.01 -15.53 12.10
C PRO A 120 -3.74 -14.06 12.41
N ALA A 121 -4.50 -13.48 13.35
CA ALA A 121 -4.40 -12.07 13.72
C ALA A 121 -2.99 -11.65 14.18
N VAL A 122 -2.31 -12.50 14.97
CA VAL A 122 -0.94 -12.22 15.46
C VAL A 122 0.06 -12.16 14.31
N GLU A 123 -0.04 -13.07 13.34
CA GLU A 123 0.82 -13.08 12.15
C GLU A 123 0.63 -11.82 11.31
N LEU A 124 -0.63 -11.40 11.11
CA LEU A 124 -0.95 -10.16 10.41
C LEU A 124 -0.43 -8.92 11.14
N PHE A 125 -0.57 -8.88 12.46
CA PHE A 125 -0.11 -7.77 13.28
C PHE A 125 1.42 -7.60 13.19
N VAL A 126 2.18 -8.69 13.37
CA VAL A 126 3.65 -8.65 13.28
C VAL A 126 4.11 -8.28 11.86
N ARG A 127 3.49 -8.84 10.81
CA ARG A 127 3.79 -8.46 9.43
C ARG A 127 3.49 -7.00 9.14
N ALA A 128 2.39 -6.46 9.67
CA ALA A 128 2.03 -5.06 9.51
C ALA A 128 3.06 -4.14 10.18
N MET A 129 3.54 -4.48 11.38
CA MET A 129 4.62 -3.72 12.05
C MET A 129 5.89 -3.68 11.20
N LEU A 130 6.37 -4.84 10.72
CA LEU A 130 7.59 -4.93 9.90
C LEU A 130 7.44 -4.17 8.58
N CYS A 131 6.28 -4.28 7.93
CA CYS A 131 5.96 -3.54 6.71
C CYS A 131 6.01 -2.03 6.94
N ASN A 132 5.31 -1.55 7.97
CA ASN A 132 5.25 -0.11 8.24
C ASN A 132 6.60 0.45 8.71
N TRP A 133 7.44 -0.36 9.37
CA TRP A 133 8.81 0.02 9.69
C TRP A 133 9.60 0.37 8.43
N LEU A 134 9.57 -0.50 7.40
CA LEU A 134 10.26 -0.26 6.14
C LEU A 134 9.67 0.92 5.35
N VAL A 135 8.34 1.05 5.31
CA VAL A 135 7.67 2.17 4.63
C VAL A 135 8.03 3.51 5.27
N CYS A 136 7.97 3.60 6.60
CA CYS A 136 8.35 4.81 7.33
C CYS A 136 9.85 5.12 7.18
N LEU A 137 10.72 4.11 7.17
CA LEU A 137 12.15 4.30 6.89
C LEU A 137 12.39 4.85 5.47
N ALA A 138 11.65 4.37 4.46
CA ALA A 138 11.76 4.89 3.11
C ALA A 138 11.29 6.36 3.01
N ILE A 139 10.16 6.69 3.64
CA ILE A 139 9.66 8.08 3.74
C ILE A 139 10.67 8.98 4.46
N TRP A 140 11.18 8.52 5.61
CA TRP A 140 12.18 9.23 6.40
C TRP A 140 13.50 9.42 5.64
N GLY A 141 13.95 8.39 4.92
CA GLY A 141 15.13 8.44 4.08
C GLY A 141 14.98 9.48 2.97
N ALA A 142 13.86 9.46 2.25
CA ALA A 142 13.56 10.44 1.20
C ALA A 142 13.52 11.88 1.72
N ALA A 143 13.03 12.11 2.94
CA ALA A 143 13.02 13.43 3.56
C ALA A 143 14.42 13.93 3.99
N ARG A 144 15.44 13.06 3.94
CA ARG A 144 16.82 13.35 4.36
C ARG A 144 17.82 13.34 3.22
N THR A 145 17.41 13.04 2.00
CA THR A 145 18.24 13.23 0.81
C THR A 145 18.14 14.68 0.37
N THR A 146 19.22 15.42 0.54
CA THR A 146 19.42 16.81 0.08
C THR A 146 19.74 16.86 -1.40
#